data_AF-A0AAD8YKF6-F1
#
_entry.id   AF-A0AAD8YKF6-F1
#
_cell.length_a   1.000
_cell.length_b   1.000
_cell.length_c   1.000
_cell.angle_alpha   90.00
_cell.angle_beta   90.00
_cell.angle_gamma   90.00
#
_symmetry.space_group_name_H-M   'P 1'
#
loop_
_entity.id
_entity.type
_entity.pdbx_description
1 polymer ?
#
loop_
_entity_poly.entity_id
_entity_poly.type
_entity_poly.pdbx_seq_one_letter_code
_entity_poly.pdbx_strand_id
1 'polypeptide(L)'
;MPRSMNKRRNEVKLQSAVLDSGEKPPPPVHHDLAGLSCTDHGGPSDEIAKEMIYWSDIPSNDKFVSPIGAYSIKRKYLTFDQDGGGFNNIRTSMETMIVMAHAMSRTLVMPPSQQMYLLRKDKGKQRIHFSLTHDFYHLEQVGYEHAGLHVISMEEFLKTEAMTGNLFNKATGDVAFPPNNRTNWDGMWPKPLKEYLRDVTLTPLNGLLDHALLHFPQMMDPSIFPS
;
A
#
# COMPACT_ATOMS: atom_id res chain seq x y z
N MET A 1 22.44 -45.60 9.17
CA MET A 1 21.49 -45.33 8.08
C MET A 1 20.74 -44.03 8.37
N PRO A 2 21.07 -42.90 7.70
CA PRO A 2 20.35 -41.65 7.89
C PRO A 2 19.17 -41.56 6.90
N ARG A 3 17.93 -41.51 7.43
CA ARG A 3 16.70 -41.33 6.65
C ARG A 3 16.36 -39.85 6.50
N SER A 4 16.18 -39.43 5.24
CA SER A 4 15.15 -38.48 4.81
C SER A 4 15.18 -37.04 5.37
N MET A 5 16.21 -36.27 5.03
CA MET A 5 16.14 -34.79 5.05
C MET A 5 16.02 -34.14 3.65
N ASN A 6 16.27 -34.90 2.56
CA ASN A 6 16.23 -34.34 1.20
C ASN A 6 14.82 -34.22 0.57
N LYS A 7 13.80 -34.89 1.12
CA LYS A 7 12.45 -34.87 0.51
C LYS A 7 11.69 -33.57 0.80
N ARG A 8 11.83 -33.02 2.02
CA ARG A 8 11.18 -31.76 2.44
C ARG A 8 11.76 -30.51 1.76
N ARG A 9 13.04 -30.52 1.37
CA ARG A 9 13.69 -29.37 0.71
C ARG A 9 13.20 -29.17 -0.72
N ASN A 10 12.81 -30.26 -1.40
CA ASN A 10 12.33 -30.22 -2.77
C ASN A 10 10.84 -29.89 -2.85
N GLU A 11 10.02 -30.28 -1.86
CA GLU A 11 8.60 -29.87 -1.79
C GLU A 11 8.43 -28.38 -1.49
N VAL A 12 9.28 -27.78 -0.65
CA VAL A 12 9.26 -26.33 -0.38
C VAL A 12 9.65 -25.53 -1.63
N LYS A 13 10.61 -26.01 -2.44
CA LYS A 13 10.98 -25.37 -3.72
C LYS A 13 9.90 -25.52 -4.79
N LEU A 14 9.14 -26.62 -4.80
CA LEU A 14 8.07 -26.82 -5.77
C LEU A 14 6.83 -25.97 -5.44
N GLN A 15 6.52 -25.75 -4.16
CA GLN A 15 5.37 -24.94 -3.75
C GLN A 15 5.61 -23.43 -3.90
N SER A 16 6.85 -22.95 -3.74
CA SER A 16 7.18 -21.54 -4.03
C SER A 16 7.06 -21.17 -5.52
N ALA A 17 7.09 -22.15 -6.42
CA ALA A 17 6.99 -21.93 -7.86
C ALA A 17 5.54 -21.84 -8.38
N VAL A 18 4.53 -22.21 -7.58
CA VAL A 18 3.13 -22.31 -8.03
C VAL A 18 2.31 -21.04 -7.74
N LEU A 19 2.82 -20.12 -6.92
CA LEU A 19 2.13 -18.86 -6.56
C LEU A 19 2.49 -17.65 -7.44
N ASP A 20 3.25 -17.84 -8.51
CA ASP A 20 3.73 -16.76 -9.40
C ASP A 20 3.22 -16.92 -10.85
N SER A 21 1.97 -17.41 -11.02
CA SER A 21 1.31 -17.52 -12.33
C SER A 21 0.32 -16.40 -12.63
N GLY A 22 0.24 -15.38 -11.76
CA GLY A 22 -0.36 -14.10 -12.12
C GLY A 22 0.62 -13.33 -12.98
N GLU A 23 0.31 -13.16 -14.26
CA GLU A 23 1.01 -12.27 -15.17
C GLU A 23 1.19 -10.91 -14.47
N LYS A 24 2.42 -10.62 -14.02
CA LYS A 24 2.74 -9.34 -13.37
C LYS A 24 2.33 -8.24 -14.35
N PRO A 25 1.63 -7.19 -13.88
CA PRO A 25 1.38 -6.05 -14.75
C PRO A 25 2.69 -5.58 -15.37
N PRO A 26 2.67 -5.13 -16.64
CA PRO A 26 3.88 -4.65 -17.30
C PRO A 26 4.57 -3.64 -16.39
N PRO A 27 5.91 -3.72 -16.25
CA PRO A 27 6.62 -2.82 -15.36
C PRO A 27 6.26 -1.37 -15.73
N PRO A 28 6.00 -0.51 -14.74
CA PRO A 28 5.72 0.90 -15.00
C PRO A 28 6.88 1.50 -15.81
N VAL A 29 6.58 2.54 -16.62
CA VAL A 29 7.60 3.25 -17.39
C VAL A 29 8.67 3.73 -16.41
N HIS A 30 9.87 3.18 -16.54
CA HIS A 30 10.92 3.31 -15.54
C HIS A 30 11.43 4.75 -15.52
N HIS A 31 11.08 5.49 -14.47
CA HIS A 31 11.65 6.77 -14.14
C HIS A 31 12.27 6.62 -12.76
N ASP A 32 13.59 6.77 -12.66
CA ASP A 32 14.28 6.77 -11.37
C ASP A 32 13.81 7.99 -10.58
N LEU A 33 13.12 7.76 -9.45
CA LEU A 33 12.59 8.84 -8.62
C LEU A 33 13.71 9.72 -8.03
N ALA A 34 14.89 9.15 -7.85
CA ALA A 34 16.10 9.83 -7.40
C ALA A 34 16.90 10.49 -8.54
N GLY A 35 16.50 10.29 -9.80
CA GLY A 35 17.21 10.77 -10.99
C GLY A 35 16.96 12.24 -11.35
N LEU A 36 16.31 13.03 -10.50
CA LEU A 36 16.00 14.43 -10.79
C LEU A 36 17.28 15.29 -10.68
N SER A 37 17.79 15.77 -11.82
CA SER A 37 18.90 16.72 -11.84
C SER A 37 18.41 18.17 -11.69
N CYS A 38 18.98 18.91 -10.74
CA CYS A 38 18.71 20.34 -10.60
C CYS A 38 19.07 21.14 -11.87
N THR A 39 20.07 20.70 -12.63
CA THR A 39 20.51 21.38 -13.86
C THR A 39 19.42 21.44 -14.92
N ASP A 40 18.61 20.40 -15.00
CA ASP A 40 17.67 20.20 -16.11
C ASP A 40 16.36 20.97 -15.89
N HIS A 41 16.14 21.44 -14.67
CA HIS A 41 14.92 22.11 -14.24
C HIS A 41 15.13 23.54 -13.72
N GLY A 42 16.32 24.13 -13.97
CA GLY A 42 16.64 25.49 -13.52
C GLY A 42 16.80 25.62 -12.01
N GLY A 43 17.17 24.53 -11.34
CA GLY A 43 17.45 24.47 -9.91
C GLY A 43 18.77 25.16 -9.52
N PRO A 44 19.02 25.34 -8.21
CA PRO A 44 20.26 25.91 -7.71
C PRO A 44 21.48 25.05 -8.09
N SER A 45 22.67 25.66 -8.13
CA SER A 45 23.91 24.92 -8.36
C SER A 45 24.19 23.93 -7.23
N ASP A 46 24.93 22.86 -7.52
CA ASP A 46 25.30 21.83 -6.53
C ASP A 46 25.99 22.40 -5.28
N GLU A 47 26.68 23.52 -5.42
CA GLU A 47 27.34 24.24 -4.33
C GLU A 47 26.34 24.84 -3.34
N ILE A 48 25.24 25.42 -3.86
CA ILE A 48 24.15 25.96 -3.03
C ILE A 48 23.27 24.82 -2.51
N ALA A 49 23.07 23.76 -3.30
CA ALA A 49 22.32 22.58 -2.89
C ALA A 49 22.99 21.85 -1.72
N LYS A 50 24.34 21.92 -1.58
CA LYS A 50 25.08 21.34 -0.45
C LYS A 50 24.76 22.00 0.91
N GLU A 51 24.32 23.25 0.92
CA GLU A 51 23.88 23.92 2.16
C GLU A 51 22.47 23.48 2.58
N MET A 52 21.73 22.83 1.68
CA MET A 52 20.39 22.34 1.92
C MET A 52 20.44 20.88 2.39
N ILE A 53 19.85 20.61 3.56
CA ILE A 53 19.74 19.25 4.07
C ILE A 53 18.53 18.61 3.41
N TYR A 54 18.80 17.71 2.47
CA TYR A 54 17.79 16.83 1.89
C TYR A 54 17.90 15.43 2.48
N TRP A 55 16.86 14.63 2.26
CA TRP A 55 16.96 13.19 2.45
C TRP A 55 18.04 12.67 1.50
N SER A 56 18.99 11.90 2.04
CA SER A 56 20.03 11.27 1.23
C SER A 56 19.56 9.90 0.78
N ASP A 57 19.82 9.58 -0.48
CA ASP A 57 19.58 8.24 -1.00
C ASP A 57 20.63 7.30 -0.43
N ILE A 58 20.18 6.39 0.44
CA ILE A 58 21.02 5.34 1.00
C ILE A 58 20.59 4.04 0.31
N PRO A 59 21.38 3.46 -0.61
CA PRO A 59 20.98 2.30 -1.41
C PRO A 59 20.62 1.04 -0.60
N SER A 60 20.97 0.99 0.69
CA SER A 60 20.53 -0.08 1.58
C SER A 60 19.05 0.02 1.95
N ASN A 61 18.46 1.22 1.91
CA ASN A 61 17.07 1.46 2.29
C ASN A 61 16.11 0.75 1.34
N ASP A 62 16.38 0.77 0.04
CA ASP A 62 15.54 0.12 -0.99
C ASP A 62 15.40 -1.39 -0.76
N LYS A 63 16.38 -1.99 -0.07
CA LYS A 63 16.41 -3.42 0.27
C LYS A 63 15.82 -3.72 1.63
N PHE A 64 15.45 -2.70 2.40
CA PHE A 64 14.90 -2.89 3.73
C PHE A 64 13.51 -3.53 3.63
N VAL A 65 13.29 -4.53 4.49
CA VAL A 65 12.01 -5.22 4.64
C VAL A 65 11.75 -5.37 6.13
N SER A 66 10.54 -5.06 6.58
CA SER A 66 10.19 -5.21 8.00
C SER A 66 10.32 -6.67 8.47
N PRO A 67 10.99 -6.94 9.61
CA PRO A 67 11.10 -8.28 10.17
C PRO A 67 9.76 -8.93 10.56
N ILE A 68 8.73 -8.12 10.79
CA ILE A 68 7.40 -8.58 11.22
C ILE A 68 6.74 -9.47 10.15
N GLY A 69 7.02 -9.21 8.87
CA GLY A 69 6.46 -9.98 7.76
C GLY A 69 7.24 -11.21 7.33
N ALA A 70 8.50 -11.36 7.75
CA ALA A 70 9.43 -12.37 7.24
C ALA A 70 8.92 -13.82 7.40
N TYR A 71 7.93 -14.04 8.28
CA TYR A 71 7.39 -15.34 8.64
C TYR A 71 5.98 -15.60 8.11
N SER A 72 5.37 -14.68 7.34
CA SER A 72 4.00 -14.86 6.83
C SER A 72 4.01 -15.61 5.49
N ILE A 73 3.46 -16.83 5.47
CA ILE A 73 3.29 -17.63 4.23
C ILE A 73 2.17 -17.05 3.34
N LYS A 74 1.19 -16.38 3.94
CA LYS A 74 0.06 -15.76 3.22
C LYS A 74 0.25 -14.26 3.08
N ARG A 75 -0.08 -13.74 1.89
CA ARG A 75 -0.15 -12.30 1.62
C ARG A 75 -1.25 -11.67 2.47
N LYS A 76 -0.95 -10.52 3.07
CA LYS A 76 -1.89 -9.75 3.90
C LYS A 76 -2.00 -8.36 3.33
N TYR A 77 -3.20 -7.82 3.35
CA TYR A 77 -3.51 -6.52 2.77
C TYR A 77 -3.75 -5.48 3.86
N LEU A 78 -3.50 -4.23 3.51
CA LEU A 78 -3.92 -3.03 4.24
C LEU A 78 -4.69 -2.14 3.27
N THR A 79 -5.99 -2.01 3.48
CA THR A 79 -6.87 -1.09 2.74
C THR A 79 -7.22 0.09 3.64
N PHE A 80 -7.43 1.26 3.05
CA PHE A 80 -7.88 2.43 3.80
C PHE A 80 -8.88 3.24 2.98
N ASP A 81 -9.69 4.01 3.69
CA ASP A 81 -10.59 4.97 3.08
C ASP A 81 -9.91 6.32 2.95
N GLN A 82 -10.12 7.00 1.83
CA GLN A 82 -9.79 8.41 1.73
C GLN A 82 -10.68 9.19 2.72
N ASP A 83 -10.04 10.01 3.55
CA ASP A 83 -10.70 10.91 4.49
C ASP A 83 -11.59 11.91 3.73
N GLY A 84 -12.70 12.33 4.34
CA GLY A 84 -13.60 13.35 3.80
C GLY A 84 -13.08 14.78 3.94
N GLY A 85 -11.88 14.94 4.53
CA GLY A 85 -11.19 16.23 4.68
C GLY A 85 -10.62 16.80 3.39
N GLY A 86 -9.91 17.93 3.52
CA GLY A 86 -9.17 18.53 2.41
C GLY A 86 -7.92 17.72 2.02
N PHE A 87 -7.26 18.10 0.92
CA PHE A 87 -6.09 17.38 0.38
C PHE A 87 -4.98 17.11 1.42
N ASN A 88 -4.70 18.03 2.34
CA ASN A 88 -3.68 17.84 3.37
C ASN A 88 -4.01 16.69 4.34
N ASN A 89 -5.29 16.48 4.66
CA ASN A 89 -5.70 15.34 5.50
C ASN A 89 -5.56 14.03 4.71
N ILE A 90 -5.99 14.05 3.45
CA ILE A 90 -5.88 12.90 2.54
C ILE A 90 -4.41 12.49 2.39
N ARG A 91 -3.51 13.47 2.18
CA ARG A 91 -2.06 13.28 2.09
C ARG A 91 -1.49 12.68 3.38
N THR A 92 -1.82 13.26 4.53
CA THR A 92 -1.35 12.76 5.84
C THR A 92 -1.84 11.33 6.11
N SER A 93 -3.10 11.03 5.80
CA SER A 93 -3.67 9.69 5.93
C SER A 93 -2.94 8.68 5.03
N MET A 94 -2.72 9.03 3.76
CA MET A 94 -2.00 8.18 2.81
C MET A 94 -0.57 7.87 3.29
N GLU A 95 0.20 8.86 3.70
CA GLU A 95 1.57 8.68 4.19
C GLU A 95 1.62 7.77 5.42
N THR A 96 0.67 7.95 6.34
CA THR A 96 0.51 7.10 7.52
C THR A 96 0.26 5.64 7.12
N MET A 97 -0.62 5.41 6.13
CA MET A 97 -0.93 4.06 5.65
C MET A 97 0.25 3.41 4.92
N ILE A 98 1.06 4.18 4.19
CA ILE A 98 2.31 3.68 3.57
C ILE A 98 3.28 3.20 4.65
N VAL A 99 3.52 4.01 5.68
CA VAL A 99 4.41 3.64 6.78
C VAL A 99 3.88 2.41 7.53
N MET A 100 2.58 2.34 7.80
CA MET A 100 1.97 1.17 8.44
C MET A 100 2.07 -0.10 7.58
N ALA A 101 1.79 0.00 6.28
CA ALA A 101 1.91 -1.13 5.35
C ALA A 101 3.34 -1.67 5.33
N HIS A 102 4.32 -0.76 5.23
CA HIS A 102 5.74 -1.09 5.25
C HIS A 102 6.16 -1.74 6.58
N ALA A 103 5.81 -1.13 7.72
CA ALA A 103 6.16 -1.64 9.05
C ALA A 103 5.51 -3.00 9.35
N MET A 104 4.29 -3.24 8.89
CA MET A 104 3.55 -4.48 9.11
C MET A 104 3.78 -5.53 8.02
N SER A 105 4.59 -5.23 7.00
CA SER A 105 4.80 -6.03 5.79
C SER A 105 3.47 -6.48 5.15
N ARG A 106 2.57 -5.53 4.98
CA ARG A 106 1.29 -5.73 4.29
C ARG A 106 1.36 -5.11 2.90
N THR A 107 0.70 -5.72 1.94
CA THR A 107 0.44 -5.11 0.64
C THR A 107 -0.55 -3.97 0.84
N LEU A 108 -0.11 -2.75 0.53
CA LEU A 108 -0.95 -1.56 0.55
C LEU A 108 -1.92 -1.59 -0.63
N VAL A 109 -3.20 -1.48 -0.36
CA VAL A 109 -4.24 -1.39 -1.38
C VAL A 109 -4.70 0.06 -1.47
N MET A 110 -4.45 0.66 -2.64
CA MET A 110 -4.78 2.06 -2.87
C MET A 110 -6.27 2.23 -3.17
N PRO A 111 -6.95 3.17 -2.52
CA PRO A 111 -8.37 3.43 -2.76
C PRO A 111 -8.59 3.92 -4.21
N PRO A 112 -9.78 3.65 -4.78
CA PRO A 112 -10.11 4.14 -6.12
C PRO A 112 -10.15 5.66 -6.16
N SER A 113 -10.10 6.24 -7.36
CA SER A 113 -10.22 7.67 -7.56
C SER A 113 -11.56 8.20 -7.03
N GLN A 114 -11.50 9.23 -6.21
CA GLN A 114 -12.67 9.84 -5.59
C GLN A 114 -12.67 11.35 -5.78
N GLN A 115 -13.82 11.94 -5.52
CA GLN A 115 -13.94 13.38 -5.52
C GLN A 115 -13.30 13.96 -4.25
N MET A 116 -12.28 14.79 -4.44
CA MET A 116 -11.65 15.49 -3.32
C MET A 116 -12.49 16.68 -2.88
N TYR A 117 -12.77 16.74 -1.58
CA TYR A 117 -13.44 17.86 -0.95
C TYR A 117 -12.62 19.14 -1.19
N LEU A 118 -13.28 20.23 -1.58
CA LEU A 118 -12.73 21.56 -1.91
C LEU A 118 -12.17 21.79 -3.33
N LEU A 119 -11.95 20.77 -4.17
CA LEU A 119 -11.52 20.99 -5.58
C LEU A 119 -12.67 21.29 -6.56
N ARG A 120 -13.80 21.83 -6.09
CA ARG A 120 -15.01 22.12 -6.90
C ARG A 120 -15.13 23.59 -7.31
N LYS A 121 -14.05 24.22 -7.78
CA LYS A 121 -14.07 25.66 -8.06
C LYS A 121 -15.02 26.02 -9.21
N ASP A 122 -15.10 25.17 -10.24
CA ASP A 122 -16.03 25.34 -11.37
C ASP A 122 -16.77 24.05 -11.73
N LYS A 123 -18.09 24.00 -11.47
CA LYS A 123 -18.94 22.87 -11.84
C LYS A 123 -18.95 22.73 -13.38
N GLY A 124 -18.34 21.66 -13.90
CA GLY A 124 -18.43 21.26 -15.31
C GLY A 124 -17.26 21.64 -16.23
N LYS A 125 -16.26 22.37 -15.74
CA LYS A 125 -15.07 22.75 -16.54
C LYS A 125 -13.78 22.02 -16.17
N GLN A 126 -13.77 21.36 -15.02
CA GLN A 126 -12.57 20.74 -14.45
C GLN A 126 -12.84 19.30 -14.04
N ARG A 127 -11.81 18.46 -14.14
CA ARG A 127 -11.82 17.09 -13.62
C ARG A 127 -12.04 17.15 -12.11
N ILE A 128 -12.95 16.32 -11.60
CA ILE A 128 -13.35 16.32 -10.18
C ILE A 128 -12.95 15.06 -9.43
N HIS A 129 -12.52 14.01 -10.13
CA HIS A 129 -12.08 12.74 -9.54
C HIS A 129 -10.58 12.57 -9.72
N PHE A 130 -9.89 12.31 -8.62
CA PHE A 130 -8.44 12.18 -8.60
C PHE A 130 -8.03 10.88 -7.92
N SER A 131 -7.00 10.24 -8.47
CA SER A 131 -6.28 9.12 -7.86
C SER A 131 -4.97 9.63 -7.25
N LEU A 132 -4.67 9.20 -6.03
CA LEU A 132 -3.39 9.52 -5.39
C LEU A 132 -2.21 8.89 -6.14
N THR A 133 -2.39 7.71 -6.74
CA THR A 133 -1.32 6.95 -7.43
C THR A 133 -1.02 7.41 -8.85
N HIS A 134 -1.97 8.06 -9.52
CA HIS A 134 -1.80 8.44 -10.93
C HIS A 134 -1.74 9.96 -11.13
N ASP A 135 -2.44 10.74 -10.31
CA ASP A 135 -2.50 12.19 -10.49
C ASP A 135 -1.50 12.97 -9.62
N PHE A 136 -1.00 12.38 -8.53
CA PHE A 136 -0.16 13.10 -7.56
C PHE A 136 1.17 12.42 -7.22
N TYR A 137 1.19 11.10 -7.06
CA TYR A 137 2.36 10.37 -6.57
C TYR A 137 2.63 9.12 -7.40
N HIS A 138 3.88 8.89 -7.79
CA HIS A 138 4.31 7.68 -8.49
C HIS A 138 4.48 6.47 -7.53
N LEU A 139 3.47 6.15 -6.72
CA LEU A 139 3.57 5.12 -5.68
C LEU A 139 3.81 3.70 -6.21
N GLU A 140 3.38 3.42 -7.44
CA GLU A 140 3.69 2.16 -8.11
C GLU A 140 5.19 2.01 -8.35
N GLN A 141 5.86 3.10 -8.75
CA GLN A 141 7.31 3.12 -8.92
C GLN A 141 8.02 2.98 -7.57
N VAL A 142 7.54 3.67 -6.52
CA VAL A 142 8.08 3.52 -5.16
C VAL A 142 7.99 2.06 -4.69
N GLY A 143 6.86 1.39 -4.91
CA GLY A 143 6.70 -0.02 -4.55
C GLY A 143 7.51 -0.99 -5.43
N TYR A 144 7.92 -0.56 -6.62
CA TYR A 144 8.79 -1.34 -7.49
C TYR A 144 10.26 -1.23 -7.08
N GLU A 145 10.71 -0.02 -6.72
CA GLU A 145 12.08 0.26 -6.28
C GLU A 145 12.35 -0.25 -4.85
N HIS A 146 11.35 -0.20 -3.97
CA HIS A 146 11.50 -0.53 -2.56
C HIS A 146 10.99 -1.95 -2.23
N ALA A 147 11.90 -2.89 -1.96
CA ALA A 147 11.61 -4.30 -1.71
C ALA A 147 10.61 -4.56 -0.56
N GLY A 148 10.60 -3.69 0.45
CA GLY A 148 9.71 -3.80 1.61
C GLY A 148 8.28 -3.27 1.42
N LEU A 149 7.98 -2.60 0.30
CA LEU A 149 6.69 -1.95 0.08
C LEU A 149 6.02 -2.51 -1.18
N HIS A 150 4.89 -3.19 -1.02
CA HIS A 150 4.08 -3.63 -2.14
C HIS A 150 2.79 -2.82 -2.21
N VAL A 151 2.53 -2.22 -3.37
CA VAL A 151 1.36 -1.37 -3.62
C VAL A 151 0.56 -1.98 -4.76
N ILE A 152 -0.75 -2.11 -4.58
CA ILE A 152 -1.69 -2.55 -5.63
C ILE A 152 -2.92 -1.63 -5.65
N SER A 153 -3.64 -1.63 -6.78
CA SER A 153 -4.91 -0.91 -6.88
C SER A 153 -6.05 -1.66 -6.18
N MET A 154 -7.10 -0.93 -5.78
CA MET A 154 -8.34 -1.54 -5.30
C MET A 154 -8.95 -2.49 -6.34
N GLU A 155 -8.89 -2.14 -7.63
CA GLU A 155 -9.40 -3.00 -8.70
C GLU A 155 -8.65 -4.34 -8.74
N GLU A 156 -7.32 -4.31 -8.65
CA GLU A 156 -6.49 -5.51 -8.61
C GLU A 156 -6.78 -6.36 -7.36
N PHE A 157 -6.90 -5.72 -6.20
CA PHE A 157 -7.30 -6.41 -4.96
C PHE A 157 -8.66 -7.12 -5.10
N LEU A 158 -9.67 -6.44 -5.66
CA LEU A 158 -10.98 -7.03 -5.85
C LEU A 158 -10.94 -8.18 -6.88
N LYS A 159 -10.17 -8.05 -7.96
CA LYS A 159 -9.99 -9.15 -8.94
C LYS A 159 -9.32 -10.37 -8.32
N THR A 160 -8.28 -10.16 -7.53
CA THR A 160 -7.43 -11.23 -7.01
C THR A 160 -8.01 -11.94 -5.79
N GLU A 161 -8.68 -11.21 -4.90
CA GLU A 161 -9.21 -11.76 -3.64
C GLU A 161 -10.74 -11.86 -3.62
N ALA A 162 -11.44 -10.83 -4.08
CA ALA A 162 -12.90 -10.80 -3.96
C ALA A 162 -13.58 -11.70 -5.01
N MET A 163 -13.18 -11.59 -6.28
CA MET A 163 -13.76 -12.35 -7.38
C MET A 163 -13.38 -13.83 -7.38
N THR A 164 -12.29 -14.19 -6.72
CA THR A 164 -11.83 -15.58 -6.54
C THR A 164 -12.49 -16.28 -5.35
N GLY A 165 -13.27 -15.54 -4.55
CA GLY A 165 -14.02 -16.08 -3.41
C GLY A 165 -13.21 -16.24 -2.13
N ASN A 166 -12.09 -15.51 -1.98
CA ASN A 166 -11.27 -15.54 -0.78
C ASN A 166 -11.80 -14.63 0.35
N LEU A 167 -12.78 -13.77 0.04
CA LEU A 167 -13.38 -12.84 1.00
C LEU A 167 -14.70 -13.39 1.53
N PHE A 168 -14.83 -13.37 2.86
CA PHE A 168 -15.99 -13.91 3.57
C PHE A 168 -16.70 -12.81 4.35
N ASN A 169 -18.03 -12.84 4.36
CA ASN A 169 -18.82 -11.96 5.20
C ASN A 169 -18.61 -12.35 6.68
N LYS A 170 -18.25 -11.40 7.53
CA LYS A 170 -18.02 -11.66 8.97
C LYS A 170 -19.28 -12.14 9.71
N ALA A 171 -20.46 -11.72 9.28
CA ALA A 171 -21.72 -12.05 9.95
C ALA A 171 -22.26 -13.42 9.52
N THR A 172 -22.21 -13.74 8.22
CA THR A 172 -22.77 -14.99 7.70
C THR A 172 -21.74 -16.12 7.56
N GLY A 173 -20.46 -15.77 7.41
CA GLY A 173 -19.39 -16.73 7.11
C GLY A 173 -19.34 -17.20 5.65
N ASP A 174 -20.24 -16.69 4.81
CA ASP A 174 -20.31 -17.05 3.39
C ASP A 174 -19.35 -16.21 2.54
N VAL A 175 -19.00 -16.73 1.36
CA VAL A 175 -18.24 -15.98 0.36
C VAL A 175 -19.01 -14.74 -0.06
N ALA A 176 -18.36 -13.58 -0.01
CA ALA A 176 -18.96 -12.29 -0.29
C ALA A 176 -18.30 -11.64 -1.50
N PHE A 177 -19.09 -11.38 -2.53
CA PHE A 177 -18.65 -10.72 -3.75
C PHE A 177 -18.87 -9.20 -3.67
N PRO A 178 -18.04 -8.40 -4.39
CA PRO A 178 -18.19 -6.96 -4.38
C PRO A 178 -19.55 -6.56 -4.98
N PRO A 179 -20.12 -5.41 -4.60
CA PRO A 179 -21.43 -4.99 -5.07
C PRO A 179 -21.52 -4.97 -6.61
N ASN A 180 -22.57 -5.57 -7.16
CA ASN A 180 -22.76 -5.74 -8.60
C ASN A 180 -21.62 -6.53 -9.31
N ASN A 181 -20.86 -7.36 -8.57
CA ASN A 181 -19.69 -8.10 -9.09
C ASN A 181 -18.67 -7.20 -9.80
N ARG A 182 -18.55 -5.96 -9.31
CA ARG A 182 -17.74 -4.90 -9.93
C ARG A 182 -16.39 -4.78 -9.23
N THR A 183 -15.34 -4.66 -10.03
CA THR A 183 -13.96 -4.45 -9.55
C THR A 183 -13.48 -3.01 -9.78
N ASN A 184 -13.90 -2.34 -10.85
CA ASN A 184 -13.55 -0.94 -11.10
C ASN A 184 -14.54 0.01 -10.40
N TRP A 185 -14.03 0.81 -9.46
CA TRP A 185 -14.79 1.76 -8.65
C TRP A 185 -14.33 3.21 -8.83
N ASP A 186 -13.54 3.49 -9.87
CA ASP A 186 -13.05 4.84 -10.14
C ASP A 186 -14.18 5.82 -10.45
N GLY A 187 -14.14 6.98 -9.78
CA GLY A 187 -15.13 8.05 -9.93
C GLY A 187 -16.53 7.71 -9.39
N MET A 188 -16.73 6.52 -8.83
CA MET A 188 -18.03 6.07 -8.34
C MET A 188 -18.30 6.59 -6.93
N TRP A 189 -19.57 6.56 -6.54
CA TRP A 189 -19.94 6.83 -5.14
C TRP A 189 -19.36 5.73 -4.23
N PRO A 190 -18.53 6.07 -3.22
CA PRO A 190 -17.73 5.08 -2.52
C PRO A 190 -18.52 4.28 -1.48
N LYS A 191 -19.71 4.75 -1.07
CA LYS A 191 -20.48 4.15 0.04
C LYS A 191 -20.73 2.64 -0.11
N PRO A 192 -21.19 2.11 -1.27
CA PRO A 192 -21.47 0.67 -1.39
C PRO A 192 -20.20 -0.18 -1.27
N LEU A 193 -19.08 0.27 -1.84
CA LEU A 193 -17.80 -0.40 -1.70
C LEU A 193 -17.31 -0.37 -0.26
N LYS A 194 -17.45 0.77 0.43
CA LYS A 194 -17.07 0.93 1.84
C LYS A 194 -17.85 -0.02 2.75
N GLU A 195 -19.16 -0.12 2.55
CA GLU A 195 -20.02 -1.06 3.30
C GLU A 195 -19.59 -2.50 3.07
N TYR A 196 -19.36 -2.89 1.81
CA TYR A 196 -18.82 -4.21 1.48
C TYR A 196 -17.47 -4.49 2.15
N LEU A 197 -16.50 -3.58 2.03
CA LEU A 197 -15.18 -3.74 2.65
C LEU A 197 -15.28 -3.83 4.17
N ARG A 198 -16.20 -3.09 4.80
CA ARG A 198 -16.44 -3.20 6.25
C ARG A 198 -16.94 -4.58 6.66
N ASP A 199 -17.70 -5.26 5.81
CA ASP A 199 -18.25 -6.58 6.11
C ASP A 199 -17.25 -7.71 5.89
N VAL A 200 -16.30 -7.54 4.96
CA VAL A 200 -15.32 -8.58 4.60
C VAL A 200 -13.91 -8.38 5.17
N THR A 201 -13.62 -7.19 5.71
CA THR A 201 -12.30 -6.86 6.30
C THR A 201 -12.38 -6.62 7.81
N LEU A 202 -11.22 -6.62 8.46
CA LEU A 202 -11.07 -6.21 9.86
C LEU A 202 -11.11 -4.68 10.00
N THR A 203 -12.22 -4.06 9.61
CA THR A 203 -12.45 -2.63 9.83
C THR A 203 -13.18 -2.46 11.18
N PRO A 204 -12.57 -1.79 12.18
CA PRO A 204 -13.26 -1.48 13.42
C PRO A 204 -14.41 -0.48 13.15
N LEU A 205 -15.61 -0.79 13.65
CA LEU A 205 -16.83 0.01 13.48
C LEU A 205 -16.77 1.39 14.15
N ASN A 206 -15.87 1.57 15.11
CA ASN A 206 -15.77 2.78 15.91
C ASN A 206 -14.57 3.61 15.46
N GLY A 207 -14.73 4.43 14.42
CA GLY A 207 -13.96 5.68 14.15
C GLY A 207 -12.47 5.73 14.52
N LEU A 208 -11.75 4.62 14.59
CA LEU A 208 -10.51 4.53 15.37
C LEU A 208 -9.30 5.08 14.61
N LEU A 209 -9.51 5.62 13.41
CA LEU A 209 -8.48 6.34 12.69
C LEU A 209 -8.36 7.80 13.15
N ASP A 210 -9.40 8.38 13.76
CA ASP A 210 -9.26 9.67 14.47
C ASP A 210 -8.51 9.52 15.81
N HIS A 211 -8.30 8.28 16.27
CA HIS A 211 -7.58 7.94 17.50
C HIS A 211 -6.56 6.81 17.33
N ALA A 212 -6.02 6.61 16.14
CA ALA A 212 -4.88 5.71 15.91
C ALA A 212 -3.58 6.32 16.46
N LEU A 213 -3.59 6.72 17.73
CA LEU A 213 -2.38 6.78 18.53
C LEU A 213 -1.92 5.34 18.69
N LEU A 214 -0.94 4.98 17.87
CA LEU A 214 -0.09 3.81 18.03
C LEU A 214 0.19 3.59 19.52
N HIS A 215 -0.46 2.61 20.14
CA HIS A 215 -0.03 2.12 21.43
C HIS A 215 1.19 1.22 21.16
N PHE A 216 2.36 1.85 21.08
CA PHE A 216 3.61 1.13 21.25
C PHE A 216 3.54 0.45 22.62
N PRO A 217 3.75 -0.88 22.75
CA PRO A 217 4.00 -1.44 24.07
C PRO A 217 5.17 -0.66 24.65
N GLN A 218 5.01 -0.13 25.88
CA GLN A 218 6.10 0.52 26.59
C GLN A 218 7.31 -0.41 26.50
N MET A 219 8.40 0.10 25.91
CA MET A 219 9.68 -0.58 25.84
C MET A 219 10.00 -1.16 27.21
N MET A 220 9.96 -2.49 27.32
CA MET A 220 10.65 -3.15 28.42
C MET A 220 12.14 -3.03 28.16
N ASP A 221 12.78 -2.34 29.10
CA ASP A 221 14.20 -2.40 29.46
C ASP A 221 15.23 -1.71 28.54
N PRO A 222 15.77 -0.54 28.94
CA PRO A 222 16.85 0.16 28.23
C PRO A 222 18.25 -0.47 28.40
N SER A 223 18.38 -1.66 28.99
CA SER A 223 19.68 -2.29 29.24
C SER A 223 20.26 -3.15 28.10
N ILE A 224 19.64 -3.20 26.91
CA ILE A 224 20.05 -4.08 25.79
C ILE A 224 20.83 -3.34 24.68
N PHE A 225 21.62 -2.31 25.00
CA PHE A 225 22.66 -1.83 24.08
C PHE A 225 24.02 -1.90 24.77
N PRO A 226 24.95 -2.74 24.28
CA PRO A 226 26.33 -2.67 24.75
C PRO A 226 26.95 -1.36 24.24
N SER A 227 27.71 -0.73 25.13
CA SER A 227 28.53 0.46 24.91
C SER A 227 29.51 0.32 23.76
#